data_AF-A0A3N5S1W1-F1
#
_entry.id   AF-A0A3N5S1W1-F1
#
_cell.length_a   1.000
_cell.length_b   1.000
_cell.length_c   1.000
_cell.angle_alpha   90.00
_cell.angle_beta   90.00
_cell.angle_gamma   90.00
#
_symmetry.space_group_name_H-M   'P 1'
#
loop_
_entity.id
_entity.type
_entity.pdbx_description
1 polymer ?
#
loop_
_entity_poly.entity_id
_entity_poly.type
_entity_poly.pdbx_seq_one_letter_code
_entity_poly.pdbx_strand_id
1 'polypeptide(L)'
;MRRVLLVTTLLALMITACAPVALTEVPSFIVIRTTPTPTPEPQPTPGPAEHAVIDQLSANLRLPESDISVVKSEEVEFSDACLDVALEGVMCLQVVTPGRVIVLKAKGVQYSYHTSEDGSRVQPVTLALIWKREGGIAGFCDTLTVFRSGEVYTSSCKQSGRMGTFADLLSAQEQAQFSAWIAKLAQTDLDASDPKGVADRMMVALRLFGTGRKPPTKSEQQELFKFAQSLYHELAQ
;
A
#
# COMPACT_ATOMS: atom_id res chain seq x y z
N MET A 1 -52.60 48.62 -46.03
CA MET A 1 -52.80 47.59 -47.07
C MET A 1 -52.20 46.30 -46.51
N ARG A 2 -52.88 45.38 -45.79
CA ARG A 2 -54.08 44.54 -46.03
C ARG A 2 -53.93 43.57 -47.22
N ARG A 3 -53.75 42.27 -46.90
CA ARG A 3 -54.08 40.99 -47.59
C ARG A 3 -53.29 39.90 -46.82
N VAL A 4 -53.77 39.09 -45.88
CA VAL A 4 -54.97 38.25 -45.67
C VAL A 4 -55.23 37.23 -46.78
N LEU A 5 -54.89 35.96 -46.51
CA LEU A 5 -55.70 34.75 -46.69
C LEU A 5 -54.97 33.58 -45.98
N LEU A 6 -55.38 33.02 -44.84
CA LEU A 6 -56.50 32.10 -44.52
C LEU A 6 -56.44 30.74 -45.26
N VAL A 7 -56.00 29.69 -44.57
CA VAL A 7 -56.64 28.35 -44.60
C VAL A 7 -56.49 27.70 -43.22
N THR A 8 -57.64 27.54 -42.57
CA THR A 8 -57.89 26.85 -41.30
C THR A 8 -58.29 25.40 -41.55
N THR A 9 -57.72 24.44 -40.82
CA THR A 9 -58.34 23.14 -40.58
C THR A 9 -58.34 22.80 -39.09
N LEU A 10 -59.57 22.77 -38.59
CA LEU A 10 -60.10 22.40 -37.29
C LEU A 10 -59.97 20.88 -37.05
N LEU A 11 -59.48 20.40 -35.89
CA LEU A 11 -60.09 19.22 -35.24
C LEU A 11 -59.64 18.94 -33.79
N ALA A 12 -60.66 18.79 -32.94
CA ALA A 12 -60.77 17.95 -31.73
C ALA A 12 -60.02 18.33 -30.44
N LEU A 13 -60.73 19.17 -29.68
CA LEU A 13 -60.90 19.16 -28.23
C LEU A 13 -61.00 17.73 -27.64
N MET A 14 -60.12 17.38 -26.69
CA MET A 14 -60.39 16.38 -25.66
C MET A 14 -59.86 16.90 -24.32
N ILE A 15 -60.80 17.36 -23.49
CA ILE A 15 -60.58 17.72 -22.09
C ILE A 15 -60.63 16.40 -21.32
N THR A 16 -59.48 15.85 -20.95
CA THR A 16 -59.42 14.76 -19.97
C THR A 16 -59.29 15.35 -18.58
N ALA A 17 -60.42 15.42 -17.87
CA ALA A 17 -60.46 15.59 -16.43
C ALA A 17 -59.94 14.30 -15.77
N CYS A 18 -58.81 14.37 -15.08
CA CYS A 18 -58.47 13.41 -14.05
C CYS A 18 -58.56 14.13 -12.70
N ALA A 19 -59.55 13.73 -11.91
CA ALA A 19 -59.67 14.11 -10.51
C ALA A 19 -58.43 13.63 -9.71
N PRO A 20 -58.05 14.32 -8.63
CA PRO A 20 -57.03 13.80 -7.72
C PRO A 20 -57.60 12.57 -7.01
N VAL A 21 -57.00 11.41 -7.25
CA VAL A 21 -57.24 10.21 -6.45
C VAL A 21 -56.66 10.46 -5.06
N ALA A 22 -57.52 10.51 -4.05
CA ALA A 22 -57.09 10.44 -2.66
C ALA A 22 -56.53 9.04 -2.42
N LEU A 23 -55.21 8.92 -2.36
CA LEU A 23 -54.53 7.70 -1.93
C LEU A 23 -54.77 7.57 -0.42
N THR A 24 -55.62 6.63 -0.05
CA THR A 24 -55.65 6.09 1.31
C THR A 24 -54.30 5.45 1.61
N GLU A 25 -53.54 6.05 2.52
CA GLU A 25 -52.32 5.47 3.08
C GLU A 25 -52.67 4.16 3.78
N VAL A 26 -52.40 3.05 3.11
CA VAL A 26 -52.26 1.75 3.78
C VAL A 26 -50.97 1.81 4.58
N PRO A 27 -51.00 1.55 5.90
CA PRO A 27 -49.78 1.52 6.70
C PRO A 27 -48.87 0.42 6.14
N SER A 28 -47.81 0.86 5.46
CA SER A 28 -46.74 -0.01 5.02
C SER A 28 -45.98 -0.45 6.27
N PHE A 29 -46.32 -1.62 6.78
CA PHE A 29 -45.43 -2.32 7.70
C PHE A 29 -44.15 -2.63 6.92
N ILE A 30 -43.10 -1.85 7.16
CA ILE A 30 -41.76 -2.12 6.68
C ILE A 30 -41.31 -3.41 7.39
N VAL A 31 -41.41 -4.54 6.69
CA VAL A 31 -40.69 -5.74 7.10
C VAL A 31 -39.22 -5.45 6.87
N ILE A 32 -38.53 -5.02 7.92
CA ILE A 32 -37.07 -4.93 7.93
C ILE A 32 -36.60 -6.36 7.73
N ARG A 33 -36.23 -6.73 6.49
CA ARG A 33 -35.38 -7.89 6.26
C ARG A 33 -34.06 -7.56 6.95
N THR A 34 -33.89 -8.06 8.17
CA THR A 34 -32.57 -8.24 8.74
C THR A 34 -31.86 -9.21 7.81
N THR A 35 -31.02 -8.67 6.92
CA THR A 35 -29.98 -9.47 6.28
C THR A 35 -29.28 -10.19 7.44
N PRO A 36 -29.26 -11.52 7.49
CA PRO A 36 -28.48 -12.19 8.52
C PRO A 36 -27.06 -11.66 8.40
N THR A 37 -26.54 -11.10 9.48
CA THR A 37 -25.11 -10.79 9.61
C THR A 37 -24.36 -12.01 9.10
N PRO A 38 -23.44 -11.89 8.13
CA PRO A 38 -22.66 -13.03 7.70
C PRO A 38 -22.02 -13.62 8.96
N THR A 39 -22.38 -14.87 9.27
CA THR A 39 -21.73 -15.64 10.33
C THR A 39 -20.23 -15.52 10.09
N PRO A 40 -19.42 -15.06 11.07
CA PRO A 40 -17.98 -15.04 10.92
C PRO A 40 -17.55 -16.43 10.47
N GLU A 41 -17.01 -16.51 9.25
CA GLU A 41 -16.46 -17.76 8.75
C GLU A 41 -15.39 -18.21 9.75
N PRO A 42 -15.39 -19.47 10.21
CA PRO A 42 -14.38 -19.95 11.15
C PRO A 42 -13.02 -19.66 10.54
N GLN A 43 -12.23 -18.78 11.20
CA GLN A 43 -10.89 -18.52 10.72
C GLN A 43 -10.14 -19.85 10.74
N PRO A 44 -9.66 -20.35 9.59
CA PRO A 44 -8.92 -21.59 9.57
C PRO A 44 -7.72 -21.45 10.51
N THR A 45 -7.47 -22.48 11.32
CA THR A 45 -6.28 -22.53 12.16
C THR A 45 -5.05 -22.24 11.28
N PRO A 46 -4.17 -21.30 11.68
CA PRO A 46 -2.99 -20.94 10.89
C PRO A 46 -2.20 -22.20 10.47
N GLY A 47 -1.87 -22.32 9.18
CA GLY A 47 -0.98 -23.36 8.65
C GLY A 47 0.49 -22.94 8.78
N PRO A 48 1.44 -23.73 8.25
CA PRO A 48 2.87 -23.40 8.31
C PRO A 48 3.20 -22.03 7.67
N ALA A 49 2.58 -21.72 6.53
CA ALA A 49 2.74 -20.43 5.86
C ALA A 49 2.24 -19.26 6.72
N GLU A 50 1.06 -19.37 7.34
CA GLU A 50 0.55 -18.33 8.23
C GLU A 50 1.44 -18.14 9.46
N HIS A 51 1.92 -19.22 10.08
CA HIS A 51 2.86 -19.12 11.22
C HIS A 51 4.14 -18.41 10.82
N ALA A 52 4.77 -18.80 9.69
CA ALA A 52 6.00 -18.15 9.23
C ALA A 52 5.86 -16.63 9.03
N VAL A 53 4.72 -16.18 8.50
CA VAL A 53 4.45 -14.75 8.30
C VAL A 53 4.12 -14.04 9.63
N ILE A 54 3.40 -14.70 10.54
CA ILE A 54 3.11 -14.18 11.88
C ILE A 54 4.42 -14.00 12.66
N ASP A 55 5.30 -15.00 12.67
CA ASP A 55 6.60 -14.99 13.32
C ASP A 55 7.48 -13.85 12.78
N GLN A 56 7.53 -13.71 11.45
CA GLN A 56 8.29 -12.64 10.79
C GLN A 56 7.79 -11.26 11.19
N LEU A 57 6.47 -11.02 11.16
CA LEU A 57 5.90 -9.72 11.53
C LEU A 57 6.05 -9.42 13.03
N SER A 58 5.91 -10.44 13.86
CA SER A 58 6.13 -10.41 15.32
C SER A 58 7.53 -9.92 15.65
N ALA A 59 8.54 -10.55 15.05
CA ALA A 59 9.94 -10.17 15.21
C ALA A 59 10.20 -8.73 14.73
N ASN A 60 9.74 -8.39 13.52
CA ASN A 60 10.02 -7.08 12.93
C ASN A 60 9.40 -5.93 13.73
N LEU A 61 8.18 -6.10 14.24
CA LEU A 61 7.46 -5.06 14.98
C LEU A 61 7.70 -5.12 16.50
N ARG A 62 8.43 -6.13 16.98
CA ARG A 62 8.63 -6.44 18.41
C ARG A 62 7.30 -6.53 19.16
N LEU A 63 6.35 -7.25 18.57
CA LEU A 63 5.01 -7.48 19.14
C LEU A 63 4.85 -8.94 19.54
N PRO A 64 4.02 -9.25 20.55
CA PRO A 64 3.63 -10.63 20.76
C PRO A 64 2.75 -11.10 19.60
N GLU A 65 2.90 -12.36 19.19
CA GLU A 65 2.10 -12.96 18.10
C GLU A 65 0.59 -12.88 18.38
N SER A 66 0.18 -12.88 19.66
CA SER A 66 -1.21 -12.70 20.07
C SER A 66 -1.83 -11.37 19.66
N ASP A 67 -1.02 -10.36 19.36
CA ASP A 67 -1.46 -9.04 18.86
C ASP A 67 -1.60 -9.00 17.32
N ILE A 68 -1.30 -10.12 16.66
CA ILE A 68 -1.31 -10.28 15.21
C ILE A 68 -2.43 -11.23 14.81
N SER A 69 -3.26 -10.78 13.87
CA SER A 69 -4.38 -11.58 13.35
C SER A 69 -4.27 -11.72 11.83
N VAL A 70 -4.59 -12.91 11.32
CA VAL A 70 -4.74 -13.13 9.88
C VAL A 70 -6.06 -12.50 9.45
N VAL A 71 -6.03 -11.57 8.50
CA VAL A 71 -7.24 -10.97 7.90
C VAL A 71 -7.61 -11.69 6.62
N LYS A 72 -6.61 -12.18 5.89
CA LYS A 72 -6.78 -12.84 4.59
C LYS A 72 -5.64 -13.83 4.37
N SER A 73 -5.96 -14.99 3.80
CA SER A 73 -4.99 -15.94 3.28
C SER A 73 -5.57 -16.61 2.04
N GLU A 74 -4.95 -16.38 0.89
CA GLU A 74 -5.36 -16.94 -0.41
C GLU A 74 -4.21 -17.71 -1.03
N GLU A 75 -4.49 -18.91 -1.54
CA GLU A 75 -3.55 -19.69 -2.35
C GLU A 75 -3.40 -19.05 -3.73
N VAL A 76 -2.15 -18.90 -4.19
CA VAL A 76 -1.80 -18.27 -5.46
C VAL A 76 -0.60 -18.99 -6.07
N GLU A 77 -0.53 -19.01 -7.40
CA GLU A 77 0.67 -19.39 -8.14
C GLU A 77 1.41 -18.13 -8.59
N PHE A 78 2.58 -17.89 -8.00
CA PHE A 78 3.43 -16.76 -8.38
C PHE A 78 4.20 -17.06 -9.66
N SER A 79 4.49 -16.04 -10.46
CA SER A 79 5.16 -16.21 -11.75
C SER A 79 6.67 -16.45 -11.65
N ASP A 80 7.29 -16.14 -10.50
CA ASP A 80 8.71 -16.30 -10.27
C ASP A 80 9.11 -16.76 -8.86
N ALA A 81 10.41 -17.07 -8.70
CA ALA A 81 11.01 -17.44 -7.43
C ALA A 81 11.16 -16.29 -6.41
N CYS A 82 10.75 -15.07 -6.74
CA CYS A 82 10.63 -13.95 -5.80
C CYS A 82 9.20 -13.75 -5.31
N LEU A 83 8.28 -14.66 -5.65
CA LEU A 83 6.87 -14.57 -5.28
C LEU A 83 6.23 -13.29 -5.84
N ASP A 84 6.60 -12.89 -7.06
CA ASP A 84 6.13 -11.67 -7.72
C ASP A 84 6.44 -10.36 -6.96
N VAL A 85 7.40 -10.41 -6.01
CA VAL A 85 7.92 -9.21 -5.34
C VAL A 85 9.17 -8.71 -6.07
N ALA A 86 8.99 -7.66 -6.86
CA ALA A 86 10.07 -7.05 -7.63
C ALA A 86 10.91 -6.09 -6.77
N LEU A 87 12.18 -6.41 -6.59
CA LEU A 87 13.18 -5.57 -5.97
C LEU A 87 14.27 -5.18 -6.97
N GLU A 88 14.72 -3.94 -6.90
CA GLU A 88 15.72 -3.41 -7.83
C GLU A 88 17.10 -4.05 -7.62
N GLY A 89 17.66 -4.59 -8.70
CA GLY A 89 18.91 -5.35 -8.66
C GLY A 89 18.73 -6.82 -8.29
N VAL A 90 17.50 -7.29 -8.07
CA VAL A 90 17.19 -8.71 -7.87
C VAL A 90 16.77 -9.35 -9.19
N MET A 91 17.42 -10.45 -9.54
CA MET A 91 17.06 -11.31 -10.66
C MET A 91 16.35 -12.56 -10.14
N CYS A 92 15.08 -12.70 -10.50
CA CYS A 92 14.22 -13.80 -10.04
C CYS A 92 14.17 -14.90 -11.09
N LEU A 93 14.34 -16.15 -10.66
CA LEU A 93 14.17 -17.30 -11.55
C LEU A 93 12.72 -17.36 -12.03
N GLN A 94 12.53 -17.46 -13.35
CA GLN A 94 11.22 -17.52 -13.99
C GLN A 94 10.63 -18.93 -13.85
N VAL A 95 10.05 -19.21 -12.69
CA VAL A 95 9.42 -20.48 -12.35
C VAL A 95 8.13 -20.24 -11.59
N VAL A 96 7.06 -20.89 -12.04
CA VAL A 96 5.78 -20.84 -11.34
C VAL A 96 5.95 -21.45 -9.96
N THR A 97 5.63 -20.67 -8.93
CA THR A 97 5.88 -21.02 -7.53
C THR A 97 4.56 -20.98 -6.76
N PRO A 98 4.03 -22.14 -6.32
CA PRO A 98 2.86 -22.18 -5.45
C PRO A 98 3.13 -21.51 -4.11
N GLY A 99 2.13 -20.79 -3.60
CA GLY A 99 2.23 -20.10 -2.33
C GLY A 99 0.94 -19.42 -1.91
N ARG A 100 1.08 -18.42 -1.03
CA ARG A 100 -0.05 -17.69 -0.45
C ARG A 100 0.18 -16.19 -0.42
N VAL A 101 -0.90 -15.44 -0.64
CA VAL A 101 -1.00 -14.01 -0.31
C VAL A 101 -1.69 -13.88 1.03
N ILE A 102 -0.93 -13.45 2.04
CA ILE A 102 -1.38 -13.34 3.42
C ILE A 102 -1.43 -11.87 3.82
N VAL A 103 -2.57 -11.42 4.34
CA VAL A 103 -2.72 -10.09 4.93
C VAL A 103 -2.91 -10.26 6.43
N LEU A 104 -1.96 -9.73 7.19
CA LEU A 104 -2.02 -9.66 8.65
C LEU A 104 -2.51 -8.30 9.11
N LYS A 105 -3.09 -8.25 10.31
CA LYS A 105 -3.43 -7.00 11.00
C LYS A 105 -2.84 -6.99 12.41
N ALA A 106 -2.12 -5.93 12.71
CA ALA A 106 -1.56 -5.65 14.02
C ALA A 106 -1.74 -4.17 14.35
N LYS A 107 -2.16 -3.84 15.58
CA LYS A 107 -2.39 -2.45 16.03
C LYS A 107 -3.25 -1.59 15.07
N GLY A 108 -4.24 -2.21 14.42
CA GLY A 108 -5.12 -1.53 13.46
C GLY A 108 -4.53 -1.32 12.06
N VAL A 109 -3.29 -1.75 11.83
CA VAL A 109 -2.56 -1.64 10.57
C VAL A 109 -2.53 -2.98 9.84
N GLN A 110 -2.71 -2.97 8.52
CA GLN A 110 -2.57 -4.17 7.68
C GLN A 110 -1.20 -4.26 7.02
N TYR A 111 -0.68 -5.49 6.93
CA TYR A 111 0.61 -5.85 6.36
C TYR A 111 0.41 -7.02 5.40
N SER A 112 0.80 -6.84 4.13
CA SER A 112 0.67 -7.88 3.11
C SER A 112 2.01 -8.55 2.85
N TYR A 113 1.96 -9.88 2.80
CA TYR A 113 3.08 -10.76 2.51
C TYR A 113 2.71 -11.75 1.41
N HIS A 114 3.69 -12.07 0.58
CA HIS A 114 3.66 -13.26 -0.26
C HIS A 114 4.56 -14.30 0.39
N THR A 115 4.11 -15.55 0.46
CA THR A 115 4.90 -16.65 1.03
C THR A 115 4.85 -17.89 0.15
N SER A 116 5.90 -18.69 0.15
CA SER A 116 5.83 -20.05 -0.41
C SER A 116 4.83 -20.90 0.39
N GLU A 117 4.32 -21.96 -0.24
CA GLU A 117 3.33 -22.85 0.35
C GLU A 117 3.75 -23.44 1.71
N ASP A 118 5.05 -23.73 1.85
CA ASP A 118 5.65 -24.29 3.06
C ASP A 118 6.11 -23.24 4.09
N GLY A 119 5.98 -21.94 3.79
CA GLY A 119 6.46 -20.86 4.66
C GLY A 119 7.98 -20.64 4.66
N SER A 120 8.75 -21.38 3.86
CA SER A 120 10.22 -21.27 3.82
C SER A 120 10.73 -19.95 3.24
N ARG A 121 9.89 -19.25 2.46
CA ARG A 121 10.18 -17.95 1.86
C ARG A 121 9.03 -17.00 2.15
N VAL A 122 9.32 -15.92 2.86
CA VAL A 122 8.38 -14.84 3.18
C VAL A 122 8.88 -13.55 2.56
N GLN A 123 8.03 -12.89 1.76
CA GLN A 123 8.35 -11.65 1.05
C GLN A 123 7.36 -10.54 1.44
N PRO A 124 7.84 -9.43 2.05
CA PRO A 124 6.99 -8.29 2.32
C PRO A 124 6.60 -7.59 1.01
N VAL A 125 5.37 -7.08 0.94
CA VAL A 125 4.83 -6.47 -0.28
C VAL A 125 4.55 -4.99 -0.11
N THR A 126 4.17 -4.58 1.10
CA THR A 126 3.70 -3.20 1.34
C THR A 126 4.88 -2.25 1.51
N LEU A 127 5.19 -1.49 0.46
CA LEU A 127 6.23 -0.46 0.49
C LEU A 127 5.88 0.67 1.45
N ALA A 128 6.89 1.23 2.10
CA ALA A 128 6.76 2.38 2.99
C ALA A 128 7.69 3.53 2.57
N LEU A 129 8.89 3.23 2.08
CA LEU A 129 9.84 4.23 1.58
C LEU A 129 10.76 3.62 0.52
N ILE A 130 11.01 4.34 -0.57
CA ILE A 130 12.11 4.08 -1.49
C ILE A 130 12.99 5.31 -1.52
N TRP A 131 14.30 5.13 -1.37
CA TRP A 131 15.30 6.19 -1.50
C TRP A 131 16.36 5.77 -2.51
N LYS A 132 16.79 6.73 -3.34
CA LYS A 132 17.83 6.53 -4.34
C LYS A 132 18.84 7.65 -4.31
N ARG A 133 20.12 7.29 -4.51
CA ARG A 133 21.22 8.22 -4.71
C ARG A 133 22.08 7.77 -5.89
N GLU A 134 22.23 8.64 -6.88
CA GLU A 134 23.00 8.37 -8.09
C GLU A 134 23.89 9.55 -8.48
N GLY A 135 25.07 9.27 -9.02
CA GLY A 135 25.98 10.30 -9.54
C GLY A 135 26.99 10.79 -8.50
N GLY A 136 27.36 12.06 -8.57
CA GLY A 136 28.50 12.60 -7.83
C GLY A 136 29.84 12.12 -8.41
N ILE A 137 30.93 12.79 -8.00
CA ILE A 137 32.30 12.42 -8.40
C ILE A 137 32.69 10.99 -8.00
N ALA A 138 32.03 10.44 -6.96
CA ALA A 138 32.25 9.06 -6.50
C ALA A 138 31.47 8.02 -7.33
N GLY A 139 30.53 8.43 -8.18
CA GLY A 139 29.67 7.53 -8.95
C GLY A 139 28.79 6.65 -8.06
N PHE A 140 28.03 7.27 -7.15
CA PHE A 140 27.04 6.56 -6.36
C PHE A 140 25.96 5.96 -7.25
N CYS A 141 25.42 4.82 -6.80
CA CYS A 141 24.29 4.14 -7.41
C CYS A 141 23.70 3.27 -6.31
N ASP A 142 22.98 3.90 -5.40
CA ASP A 142 22.46 3.31 -4.18
C ASP A 142 20.93 3.32 -4.22
N THR A 143 20.32 2.19 -3.87
CA THR A 143 18.88 2.07 -3.66
C THR A 143 18.61 1.50 -2.27
N LEU A 144 17.64 2.08 -1.59
CA LEU A 144 17.07 1.61 -0.33
C LEU A 144 15.57 1.44 -0.52
N THR A 145 15.06 0.24 -0.21
CA THR A 145 13.64 -0.07 -0.15
C THR A 145 13.27 -0.47 1.27
N VAL A 146 12.27 0.19 1.82
CA VAL A 146 11.75 -0.08 3.16
C VAL A 146 10.30 -0.52 3.04
N PHE A 147 9.99 -1.64 3.68
CA PHE A 147 8.64 -2.17 3.78
C PHE A 147 7.96 -1.69 5.06
N ARG A 148 6.64 -1.57 5.02
CA ARG A 148 5.83 -1.10 6.15
C ARG A 148 5.95 -2.00 7.37
N SER A 149 6.19 -3.29 7.14
CA SER A 149 6.45 -4.30 8.14
C SER A 149 7.84 -4.21 8.79
N GLY A 150 8.74 -3.36 8.29
CA GLY A 150 10.03 -3.05 8.91
C GLY A 150 11.23 -3.73 8.26
N GLU A 151 11.04 -4.55 7.21
CA GLU A 151 12.14 -5.06 6.40
C GLU A 151 12.76 -3.94 5.57
N VAL A 152 14.08 -4.04 5.39
CA VAL A 152 14.90 -3.06 4.69
C VAL A 152 15.77 -3.80 3.69
N TYR A 153 15.69 -3.42 2.43
CA TYR A 153 16.51 -3.92 1.35
C TYR A 153 17.39 -2.81 0.79
N THR A 154 18.68 -3.07 0.64
CA THR A 154 19.61 -2.18 -0.06
C THR A 154 20.19 -2.86 -1.29
N SER A 155 20.46 -2.09 -2.33
CA SER A 155 21.23 -2.55 -3.49
C SER A 155 22.09 -1.42 -4.07
N SER A 156 23.14 -1.81 -4.79
CA SER A 156 23.94 -0.86 -5.56
C SER A 156 24.39 -1.45 -6.90
N CYS A 157 24.87 -0.60 -7.80
CA CYS A 157 25.45 -1.06 -9.07
C CYS A 157 26.67 -1.99 -8.90
N LYS A 158 27.31 -2.00 -7.73
CA LYS A 158 28.59 -2.72 -7.49
C LYS A 158 28.45 -3.94 -6.60
N GLN A 159 27.37 -4.04 -5.83
CA GLN A 159 27.21 -5.06 -4.79
C GLN A 159 25.84 -5.72 -4.87
N SER A 160 25.81 -7.03 -4.61
CA SER A 160 24.58 -7.76 -4.37
C SER A 160 23.80 -7.15 -3.21
N GLY A 161 22.48 -7.09 -3.33
CA GLY A 161 21.66 -6.45 -2.31
C GLY A 161 21.66 -7.17 -0.97
N ARG A 162 21.43 -6.41 0.10
CA ARG A 162 21.36 -6.90 1.48
C ARG A 162 19.96 -6.67 2.03
N MET A 163 19.46 -7.64 2.78
CA MET A 163 18.19 -7.53 3.50
C MET A 163 18.48 -7.48 5.01
N GLY A 164 17.77 -6.61 5.72
CA GLY A 164 17.78 -6.52 7.18
C GLY A 164 16.41 -6.10 7.71
N THR A 165 16.31 -5.87 9.01
CA THR A 165 15.05 -5.44 9.65
C THR A 165 15.27 -4.22 10.52
N PHE A 166 14.24 -3.42 10.74
CA PHE A 166 14.24 -2.35 11.74
C PHE A 166 14.50 -2.86 13.14
N ALA A 167 14.09 -4.08 13.47
CA ALA A 167 14.35 -4.65 14.78
C ALA A 167 15.86 -4.83 15.06
N ASP A 168 16.68 -5.00 14.00
CA ASP A 168 18.13 -5.11 14.13
C ASP A 168 18.84 -3.77 13.93
N LEU A 169 18.30 -2.92 13.06
CA LEU A 169 18.95 -1.67 12.62
C LEU A 169 18.58 -0.44 13.44
N LEU A 170 17.44 -0.45 14.13
CA LEU A 170 16.86 0.74 14.77
C LEU A 170 16.49 0.51 16.25
N SER A 171 16.59 1.59 17.03
CA SER A 171 15.97 1.65 18.35
C SER A 171 14.43 1.64 18.24
N ALA A 172 13.76 1.28 19.35
CA ALA A 172 12.29 1.31 19.39
C ALA A 172 11.72 2.73 19.15
N GLN A 173 12.47 3.78 19.52
CA GLN A 173 12.05 5.16 19.31
C GLN A 173 12.13 5.56 17.82
N GLU A 174 13.17 5.15 17.11
CA GLU A 174 13.31 5.41 15.68
C GLU A 174 12.24 4.66 14.87
N GLN A 175 11.95 3.40 15.23
CA GLN A 175 10.87 2.64 14.61
C GLN A 175 9.49 3.28 14.85
N ALA A 176 9.25 3.80 16.06
CA ALA A 176 8.02 4.53 16.38
C ALA A 176 7.92 5.84 15.59
N GLN A 177 9.02 6.57 15.45
CA GLN A 177 9.08 7.79 14.65
C GLN A 177 8.75 7.52 13.18
N PHE A 178 9.34 6.48 12.59
CA PHE A 178 9.03 6.08 11.21
C PHE A 178 7.55 5.72 11.06
N SER A 179 7.01 4.91 11.96
CA SER A 179 5.59 4.53 11.96
C SER A 179 4.67 5.75 12.04
N ALA A 180 5.04 6.75 12.85
CA ALA A 180 4.31 8.01 12.96
C ALA A 180 4.34 8.81 11.65
N TRP A 181 5.48 8.88 10.96
CA TRP A 181 5.56 9.49 9.63
C TRP A 181 4.64 8.79 8.62
N ILE A 182 4.66 7.46 8.54
CA ILE A 182 3.80 6.69 7.63
C ILE A 182 2.31 6.92 7.91
N ALA A 183 1.91 7.08 9.18
CA ALA A 183 0.52 7.39 9.54
C ALA A 183 0.13 8.85 9.25
N LYS A 184 1.05 9.79 9.44
CA LYS A 184 0.77 11.24 9.37
C LYS A 184 0.85 11.80 7.95
N LEU A 185 1.84 11.37 7.19
CA LEU A 185 2.21 11.97 5.91
C LEU A 185 1.49 11.30 4.75
N ALA A 186 1.14 12.08 3.73
CA ALA A 186 0.64 11.56 2.46
C ALA A 186 1.74 10.88 1.66
N GLN A 187 1.35 10.00 0.74
CA GLN A 187 2.25 9.51 -0.30
C GLN A 187 2.81 10.69 -1.09
N THR A 188 4.12 10.74 -1.25
CA THR A 188 4.80 11.87 -1.92
C THR A 188 6.12 11.44 -2.54
N ASP A 189 6.45 12.10 -3.65
CA ASP A 189 7.79 12.06 -4.25
C ASP A 189 8.54 13.32 -3.85
N LEU A 190 9.77 13.14 -3.39
CA LEU A 190 10.67 14.20 -2.94
C LEU A 190 11.96 14.16 -3.76
N ASP A 191 12.48 15.34 -4.06
CA ASP A 191 13.71 15.53 -4.81
C ASP A 191 14.63 16.48 -4.02
N ALA A 192 15.84 16.00 -3.75
CA ALA A 192 16.93 16.74 -3.12
C ALA A 192 18.20 16.73 -4.01
N SER A 193 18.02 16.52 -5.32
CA SER A 193 19.09 16.52 -6.31
C SER A 193 19.70 17.90 -6.51
N ASP A 194 20.96 17.92 -6.92
CA ASP A 194 21.63 19.13 -7.38
C ASP A 194 20.89 19.76 -8.57
N PRO A 195 21.03 21.09 -8.79
CA PRO A 195 20.48 21.76 -9.95
C PRO A 195 20.91 21.11 -11.28
N LYS A 196 20.04 21.16 -12.28
CA LYS A 196 20.36 20.68 -13.64
C LYS A 196 21.53 21.49 -14.21
N GLY A 197 22.46 20.80 -14.88
CA GLY A 197 23.61 21.43 -15.56
C GLY A 197 24.87 21.58 -14.71
N VAL A 198 24.85 21.16 -13.43
CA VAL A 198 26.05 21.07 -12.60
C VAL A 198 26.89 19.85 -13.00
N ALA A 199 28.21 20.01 -13.08
CA ALA A 199 29.13 18.90 -13.31
C ALA A 199 29.06 17.88 -12.15
N ASP A 200 29.16 16.59 -12.45
CA ASP A 200 29.04 15.50 -11.46
C ASP A 200 27.76 15.57 -10.60
N ARG A 201 26.67 16.03 -11.20
CA ARG A 201 25.37 16.21 -10.54
C ARG A 201 24.99 15.00 -9.68
N MET A 202 24.72 15.24 -8.40
CA MET A 202 24.10 14.25 -7.52
C MET A 202 22.58 14.24 -7.73
N MET A 203 22.02 13.06 -7.95
CA MET A 203 20.57 12.83 -7.95
C MET A 203 20.17 12.13 -6.67
N VAL A 204 19.26 12.73 -5.90
CA VAL A 204 18.78 12.17 -4.64
C VAL A 204 17.27 12.28 -4.60
N ALA A 205 16.59 11.14 -4.60
CA ALA A 205 15.14 11.08 -4.63
C ALA A 205 14.61 10.15 -3.54
N LEU A 206 13.43 10.49 -3.02
CA LEU A 206 12.74 9.68 -2.02
C LEU A 206 11.25 9.62 -2.37
N ARG A 207 10.70 8.42 -2.45
CA ARG A 207 9.26 8.17 -2.52
C ARG A 207 8.79 7.64 -1.17
N LEU A 208 7.90 8.37 -0.52
CA LEU A 208 7.26 7.95 0.72
C LEU A 208 5.87 7.40 0.40
N PHE A 209 5.54 6.22 0.92
CA PHE A 209 4.22 5.59 0.77
C PHE A 209 3.39 5.79 2.06
N GLY A 210 3.21 7.06 2.42
CA GLY A 210 2.44 7.44 3.60
C GLY A 210 0.93 7.28 3.40
N THR A 211 0.22 7.04 4.51
CA THR A 211 -1.24 6.82 4.56
C THR A 211 -2.03 8.05 5.03
N GLY A 212 -1.32 9.11 5.41
CA GLY A 212 -1.90 10.36 5.83
C GLY A 212 -2.38 11.23 4.65
N ARG A 213 -2.75 12.47 4.95
CA ARG A 213 -3.35 13.40 3.96
C ARG A 213 -2.50 14.64 3.68
N LYS A 214 -1.49 14.92 4.51
CA LYS A 214 -0.68 16.13 4.40
C LYS A 214 0.71 15.77 3.85
N PRO A 215 1.24 16.51 2.87
CA PRO A 215 2.63 16.32 2.46
C PRO A 215 3.59 16.71 3.60
N PRO A 216 4.82 16.18 3.62
CA PRO A 216 5.82 16.56 4.59
C PRO A 216 6.22 18.03 4.43
N THR A 217 6.39 18.71 5.56
CA THR A 217 7.02 20.02 5.66
C THR A 217 8.49 19.95 5.24
N LYS A 218 9.13 21.11 5.01
CA LYS A 218 10.56 21.13 4.64
C LYS A 218 11.48 20.51 5.70
N SER A 219 11.16 20.66 6.99
CA SER A 219 11.89 19.97 8.07
C SER A 219 11.74 18.46 7.97
N GLU A 220 10.50 17.97 7.82
CA GLU A 220 10.23 16.53 7.69
C GLU A 220 10.87 15.94 6.42
N GLN A 221 10.93 16.68 5.31
CA GLN A 221 11.65 16.25 4.11
C GLN A 221 13.13 16.01 4.41
N GLN A 222 13.79 16.94 5.12
CA GLN A 222 15.20 16.80 5.49
C GLN A 222 15.41 15.60 6.44
N GLU A 223 14.52 15.43 7.41
CA GLU A 223 14.56 14.28 8.34
C GLU A 223 14.39 12.95 7.61
N LEU A 224 13.47 12.86 6.65
CA LEU A 224 13.25 11.65 5.84
C LEU A 224 14.49 11.28 5.00
N PHE A 225 15.12 12.25 4.34
CA PHE A 225 16.35 12.00 3.58
C PHE A 225 17.51 11.58 4.48
N LYS A 226 17.66 12.23 5.65
CA LYS A 226 18.67 11.84 6.64
C LYS A 226 18.43 10.43 7.16
N PHE A 227 17.19 10.11 7.52
CA PHE A 227 16.79 8.78 7.99
C PHE A 227 17.13 7.70 6.95
N ALA A 228 16.73 7.90 5.69
CA ALA A 228 17.02 6.94 4.62
C ALA A 228 18.53 6.75 4.41
N GLN A 229 19.30 7.84 4.38
CA GLN A 229 20.75 7.76 4.22
C GLN A 229 21.43 7.03 5.37
N SER A 230 21.05 7.33 6.61
CA SER A 230 21.57 6.63 7.80
C SER A 230 21.26 5.15 7.75
N LEU A 231 20.01 4.79 7.46
CA LEU A 231 19.58 3.41 7.38
C LEU A 231 20.31 2.62 6.29
N TYR A 232 20.52 3.21 5.11
CA TYR A 232 21.34 2.60 4.07
C TYR A 232 22.76 2.35 4.56
N HIS A 233 23.36 3.31 5.27
CA HIS A 233 24.73 3.19 5.76
C HIS A 233 24.89 2.12 6.85
N GLU A 234 23.92 1.97 7.74
CA GLU A 234 23.92 0.91 8.76
C GLU A 234 23.83 -0.48 8.13
N LEU A 235 22.96 -0.67 7.12
CA LEU A 235 22.79 -1.99 6.50
C LEU A 235 23.88 -2.33 5.46
N ALA A 236 24.48 -1.33 4.81
CA ALA A 236 25.48 -1.53 3.76
C ALA A 236 26.90 -1.80 4.28
N GLN A 237 27.14 -1.67 5.59
CA GLN A 237 28.39 -2.10 6.24
C GLN A 237 28.37 -3.61 6.53
#